data_AF-A0A8J3I254-F1
#
_entry.id   AF-A0A8J3I254-F1
#
_cell.length_a   1.000
_cell.length_b   1.000
_cell.length_c   1.000
_cell.angle_alpha   90.00
_cell.angle_beta   90.00
_cell.angle_gamma   90.00
#
_symmetry.space_group_name_H-M   'P 1'
#
loop_
_entity.id
_entity.type
_entity.pdbx_description
1 polymer ?
#
loop_
_entity_poly.entity_id
_entity_poly.type
_entity_poly.pdbx_seq_one_letter_code
_entity_poly.pdbx_strand_id
1 'polypeptide(L)' 'MKDVSLVVARYGQEGKVGGLLGVIGPTRMQYDRAIAVVRYMANVMNELLSELYG' A
#
# COMPACT_ATOMS: atom_id res chain seq x y z
N MET A 1 11.85 -0.42 -23.46
CA MET A 1 11.31 -0.13 -22.12
C MET A 1 10.72 -1.43 -21.59
N LYS A 2 11.00 -1.84 -20.34
CA LYS A 2 10.41 -3.06 -19.78
C LYS A 2 9.03 -2.71 -19.21
N ASP A 3 7.99 -3.47 -19.57
CA ASP A 3 6.67 -3.30 -18.97
C ASP A 3 6.72 -3.73 -17.50
N VAL A 4 6.17 -2.88 -16.64
CA VAL A 4 6.07 -3.10 -15.20
C VAL A 4 4.62 -2.91 -14.76
N SER A 5 4.27 -3.54 -13.64
CA SER A 5 3.00 -3.35 -12.95
C SER A 5 3.22 -2.77 -11.56
N LEU A 6 2.22 -2.01 -11.10
CA LEU A 6 2.19 -1.38 -9.79
C LEU A 6 0.89 -1.77 -9.09
N VAL A 7 0.98 -2.26 -7.86
CA VAL A 7 -0.17 -2.48 -6.97
C VAL A 7 -0.02 -1.55 -5.77
N VAL A 8 -1.02 -0.71 -5.53
CA VAL A 8 -1.00 0.30 -4.45
C VAL A 8 -2.25 0.23 -3.57
N ALA A 9 -2.10 0.63 -2.32
CA ALA A 9 -3.19 0.92 -1.39
C ALA A 9 -2.95 2.27 -0.71
N ARG A 10 -4.05 2.93 -0.33
CA ARG A 10 -4.04 4.17 0.44
C ARG A 10 -3.97 3.84 1.93
N TYR A 11 -3.17 4.61 2.66
CA TYR A 11 -3.16 4.66 4.12
C TYR A 11 -3.36 6.10 4.59
N GLY A 12 -3.77 6.25 5.85
CA GLY A 12 -4.20 7.51 6.45
C GLY A 12 -5.67 7.84 6.17
N GLN A 13 -6.19 8.80 6.94
CA GLN A 13 -7.56 9.31 6.80
C GLN A 13 -7.57 10.58 5.95
N GLU A 14 -8.69 10.85 5.29
CA GLU A 14 -8.86 12.08 4.50
C GLU A 14 -8.67 13.32 5.37
N GLY A 15 -7.91 14.30 4.87
CA GLY A 15 -7.57 15.51 5.62
C GLY A 15 -6.55 15.32 6.76
N LYS A 16 -6.03 14.10 6.98
CA LYS A 16 -4.94 13.81 7.93
C LYS A 16 -3.68 13.35 7.20
N VAL A 17 -2.61 13.11 7.97
CA VAL A 17 -1.38 12.49 7.47
C VAL A 17 -1.71 11.15 6.82
N GLY A 18 -1.21 10.91 5.62
CA GLY A 18 -1.51 9.72 4.83
C GLY A 18 -0.79 9.72 3.48
N GLY A 19 -0.93 8.62 2.73
CA GLY A 19 -0.26 8.44 1.46
C GLY A 19 -0.64 7.15 0.73
N LEU A 20 0.20 6.78 -0.24
CA LEU A 20 0.11 5.52 -0.97
C LEU A 20 1.32 4.64 -0.64
N LEU A 21 1.09 3.34 -0.52
CA LEU A 21 2.15 2.34 -0.49
C LEU A 21 1.85 1.27 -1.54
N GLY A 22 2.89 0.63 -2.07
CA GLY A 22 2.70 -0.35 -3.11
C GLY A 22 3.94 -1.15 -3.47
N VAL A 23 3.73 -2.15 -4.33
CA VAL A 23 4.75 -3.03 -4.87
C VAL A 23 4.86 -2.78 -6.38
N ILE A 24 6.10 -2.64 -6.85
CA ILE A 24 6.45 -2.59 -8.28
C ILE A 24 7.03 -3.95 -8.68
N GLY A 25 6.56 -4.49 -9.79
CA GLY A 25 7.01 -5.80 -10.28
C GLY A 25 6.84 -5.99 -11.79
N PRO A 26 7.23 -7.16 -12.31
CA PRO A 26 6.93 -7.51 -13.69
C PRO A 26 5.42 -7.57 -13.94
N THR A 27 5.01 -7.39 -15.20
CA THR A 27 3.61 -7.44 -15.62
C THR A 27 2.88 -8.74 -15.30
N ARG A 28 3.60 -9.84 -15.03
CA ARG A 28 3.01 -11.07 -14.49
C ARG A 28 3.68 -11.39 -13.16
N MET A 29 2.97 -11.11 -12.06
CA MET A 29 3.38 -11.43 -10.70
C MET A 29 2.27 -12.19 -9.96
N GLN A 30 2.55 -12.67 -8.74
CA GLN A 30 1.52 -13.27 -7.87
C GLN A 30 0.61 -12.17 -7.32
N TYR A 31 -0.40 -11.76 -8.09
CA TYR A 31 -1.26 -10.63 -7.73
C TYR A 31 -1.98 -10.82 -6.41
N ASP A 32 -2.47 -12.02 -6.11
CA ASP A 32 -3.15 -12.30 -4.83
C ASP A 32 -2.24 -11.99 -3.64
N ARG A 33 -0.98 -12.42 -3.72
CA ARG A 33 0.03 -12.13 -2.71
C ARG A 33 0.38 -10.64 -2.65
N ALA A 34 0.59 -10.01 -3.82
CA ALA A 34 0.95 -8.60 -3.89
C ALA A 34 -0.16 -7.70 -3.30
N ILE A 35 -1.42 -7.97 -3.65
CA ILE A 35 -2.60 -7.27 -3.13
C ILE A 35 -2.74 -7.50 -1.62
N ALA A 36 -2.58 -8.75 -1.15
CA ALA A 36 -2.68 -9.07 0.27
C ALA A 36 -1.61 -8.34 1.10
N VAL A 37 -0.34 -8.35 0.65
CA VAL A 37 0.77 -7.68 1.34
C VAL A 37 0.54 -6.17 1.38
N VAL A 38 0.22 -5.55 0.24
CA VAL A 38 0.00 -4.09 0.17
C VAL A 38 -1.18 -3.68 1.06
N ARG A 39 -2.27 -4.47 1.09
CA ARG A 39 -3.41 -4.19 1.98
C ARG A 39 -3.04 -4.32 3.45
N TYR A 40 -2.30 -5.37 3.82
CA TYR A 40 -1.84 -5.58 5.19
C TYR A 40 -0.96 -4.41 5.66
N MET A 41 0.02 -4.02 4.84
CA MET A 41 0.91 -2.91 5.16
C MET A 41 0.16 -1.58 5.27
N ALA A 42 -0.89 -1.35 4.47
CA ALA A 42 -1.74 -0.16 4.61
C ALA A 42 -2.45 -0.12 5.96
N ASN A 43 -2.93 -1.26 6.46
CA ASN A 43 -3.56 -1.35 7.77
C ASN A 43 -2.55 -1.09 8.89
N VAL A 44 -1.34 -1.67 8.81
CA VAL A 44 -0.27 -1.41 9.79
C VAL A 44 0.08 0.08 9.82
N MET A 45 0.17 0.73 8.66
CA MET A 45 0.40 2.17 8.59
C MET A 45 -0.76 2.97 9.18
N ASN A 46 -2.01 2.54 8.99
CA ASN A 46 -3.18 3.18 9.60
C ASN A 46 -3.14 3.08 11.13
N GLU A 47 -2.79 1.92 11.67
CA GLU A 47 -2.62 1.70 13.11
C GLU A 47 -1.52 2.61 13.67
N LEU A 48 -0.35 2.64 13.04
CA LEU A 48 0.76 3.49 13.46
C LEU A 48 0.40 4.98 13.43
N LEU A 49 -0.25 5.46 12.37
CA LEU A 49 -0.68 6.85 12.29
C LEU A 49 -1.78 7.17 13.31
N SER A 50 -2.65 6.21 13.62
CA SER A 50 -3.64 6.36 14.68
C SER A 50 -2.99 6.44 16.07
N GLU A 51 -1.84 5.78 16.29
CA GLU A 51 -1.12 5.90 17.56
C GLU A 51 -0.35 7.23 17.67
N LEU A 52 0.23 7.71 16.56
CA LEU A 52 1.06 8.92 16.54
C LEU A 52 0.27 10.23 16.48
N TYR A 53 -0.89 10.21 15.81
CA TYR A 53 -1.69 11.40 15.48
C TYR A 53 -3.19 11.25 15.85
N GLY A 54 -3.55 10.16 16.56
CA GLY A 54 -4.89 9.92 17.07
C GLY A 54 -5.26 10.79 18.25
#